data_AF-A0A2N1PC91-F1
#
_entry.id   AF-A0A2N1PC91-F1
#
_cell.length_a   1.000
_cell.length_b   1.000
_cell.length_c   1.000
_cell.angle_alpha   90.00
_cell.angle_beta   90.00
_cell.angle_gamma   90.00
#
_symmetry.space_group_name_H-M   'P 1'
#
loop_
_entity.id
_entity.type
_entity.pdbx_description
1 polymer ?
#
loop_
_entity_poly.entity_id
_entity_poly.type
_entity_poly.pdbx_seq_one_letter_code
_entity_poly.pdbx_strand_id
1 'polypeptide(L)'
;MGESFFDREEEKTGHSEIPNLNGSAGPKPGDSGFETDRALIAAVLSYIPFLCLVPLLQMRDNEQARFHSRQGLILFLIELLAVLFLIPGLSGMIWKTILILALGTSVAGIIFGIQGKMYRLPIISDIAEKMKL
;
A
#
# COMPACT_ATOMS: atom_id res chain seq x y z
N MET A 1 -17.19 7.52 -69.12
CA MET A 1 -18.39 8.31 -68.75
C MET A 1 -19.16 7.44 -67.75
N GLY A 2 -19.02 7.55 -66.42
CA GLY A 2 -18.99 8.76 -65.58
C GLY A 2 -20.41 9.35 -65.52
N GLU A 3 -21.13 9.52 -64.41
CA GLU A 3 -20.78 9.69 -62.99
C GLU A 3 -21.96 9.26 -62.08
N SER A 4 -21.68 8.79 -60.86
CA SER A 4 -21.89 9.43 -59.55
C SER A 4 -23.22 9.08 -58.85
N PHE A 5 -23.08 8.22 -57.84
CA PHE A 5 -24.08 7.75 -56.88
C PHE A 5 -24.27 8.74 -55.72
N PHE A 6 -24.16 10.05 -55.97
CA PHE A 6 -24.19 11.09 -54.93
C PHE A 6 -24.92 12.29 -55.50
N ASP A 7 -26.20 12.48 -55.12
CA ASP A 7 -26.91 13.77 -55.10
C ASP A 7 -28.42 13.55 -54.81
N ARG A 8 -28.73 13.09 -53.59
CA ARG A 8 -30.09 13.24 -53.05
C ARG A 8 -30.10 13.22 -51.53
N GLU A 9 -29.43 14.19 -50.92
CA GLU A 9 -29.68 14.56 -49.53
C GLU A 9 -29.89 16.07 -49.43
N GLU A 10 -31.03 16.54 -49.92
CA GLU A 10 -31.65 17.75 -49.36
C GLU A 10 -33.17 17.54 -49.29
N GLU A 11 -33.73 18.03 -48.18
CA GLU A 11 -35.16 18.21 -47.91
C GLU A 11 -35.93 17.02 -47.31
N LYS A 12 -35.87 16.91 -45.97
CA LYS A 12 -37.10 16.97 -45.18
C LYS A 12 -36.85 17.44 -43.74
N THR A 13 -37.58 18.50 -43.43
CA THR A 13 -37.67 19.24 -42.19
C THR A 13 -38.20 18.39 -41.04
N GLY A 14 -37.60 18.56 -39.87
CA GLY A 14 -38.04 17.98 -38.61
C GLY A 14 -37.46 18.78 -37.45
N HIS A 15 -38.22 19.76 -37.01
CA HIS A 15 -37.89 20.60 -35.86
C HIS A 15 -37.91 19.73 -34.59
N SER A 16 -36.74 19.48 -34.01
CA SER A 16 -36.61 19.07 -32.61
C SER A 16 -35.47 19.87 -32.00
N GLU A 17 -35.83 20.90 -31.24
CA GLU A 17 -34.91 21.61 -30.35
C GLU A 17 -34.16 20.57 -29.51
N ILE A 18 -32.84 20.51 -29.67
CA ILE A 18 -31.99 19.71 -28.80
C ILE A 18 -32.02 20.41 -27.43
N PRO A 19 -32.43 19.72 -26.35
CA PRO A 19 -32.36 20.28 -25.01
C PRO A 19 -30.93 20.72 -24.73
N ASN A 20 -30.76 21.98 -24.33
CA ASN A 20 -29.48 22.49 -23.88
C ASN A 20 -29.07 21.74 -22.60
N LEU A 21 -28.24 20.71 -22.75
CA LEU A 21 -27.62 19.97 -21.64
C LEU A 21 -26.38 20.71 -21.11
N ASN A 22 -26.42 22.05 -21.02
CA ASN A 22 -25.50 22.81 -20.18
C ASN A 22 -25.91 22.68 -18.71
N GLY A 23 -25.95 21.44 -18.23
CA GLY A 23 -26.17 21.04 -16.85
C GLY A 23 -24.94 20.40 -16.20
N SER A 24 -23.83 20.23 -16.93
CA SER A 24 -22.54 19.92 -16.32
C SER A 24 -21.72 21.20 -16.27
N ALA A 25 -21.76 21.88 -15.13
CA ALA A 25 -20.67 22.77 -14.75
C ALA A 25 -19.36 21.95 -14.80
N GLY A 26 -18.67 22.01 -15.93
CA GLY A 26 -17.34 21.45 -16.08
C GLY A 26 -16.40 22.08 -15.04
N PRO A 27 -15.33 21.37 -14.64
CA PRO A 27 -14.37 21.92 -13.68
C PRO A 27 -13.87 23.26 -14.18
N LYS A 28 -13.96 24.30 -13.34
CA LYS A 28 -13.45 25.63 -13.71
C LYS A 28 -11.94 25.49 -13.97
N PRO A 29 -11.45 25.92 -15.14
CA PRO A 29 -10.06 25.69 -15.58
C PRO A 29 -8.99 26.44 -14.76
N GLY A 30 -9.36 27.11 -13.68
CA GLY A 30 -8.45 27.77 -12.74
C GLY A 30 -8.20 27.00 -11.42
N ASP A 31 -8.98 25.97 -11.12
CA ASP A 31 -8.97 25.27 -9.81
C ASP A 31 -8.17 23.95 -9.86
N SER A 32 -8.07 23.33 -11.04
CA SER A 32 -7.47 22.01 -11.22
C SER A 32 -5.96 21.98 -10.99
N GLY A 33 -5.24 23.06 -11.32
CA GLY A 33 -3.78 23.12 -11.15
C GLY A 33 -3.37 23.14 -9.69
N PHE A 34 -4.04 23.98 -8.89
CA PHE A 34 -3.75 24.14 -7.47
C PHE A 34 -4.07 22.89 -6.64
N GLU A 35 -5.18 22.22 -6.92
CA GLU A 35 -5.53 20.94 -6.29
C GLU A 35 -4.53 19.83 -6.67
N THR A 36 -4.02 19.85 -7.91
CA THR A 36 -2.98 18.90 -8.35
C THR A 36 -1.67 19.14 -7.60
N ASP A 37 -1.23 20.39 -7.46
CA ASP A 37 -0.02 20.74 -6.71
C ASP A 37 -0.12 20.34 -5.24
N ARG A 38 -1.30 20.56 -4.64
CA ARG A 38 -1.60 20.10 -3.26
C ARG A 38 -1.48 18.60 -3.14
N ALA A 39 -2.09 17.84 -4.05
CA ALA A 39 -2.02 16.38 -4.04
C ALA A 39 -0.57 15.88 -4.20
N LEU A 40 0.22 16.53 -5.07
CA LEU A 40 1.63 16.22 -5.27
C LEU A 40 2.47 16.48 -4.01
N ILE A 41 2.31 17.65 -3.39
CA ILE A 41 3.01 18.00 -2.14
C ILE A 41 2.63 17.00 -1.04
N ALA A 42 1.35 16.67 -0.91
CA ALA A 42 0.88 15.69 0.05
C ALA A 42 1.51 14.30 -0.18
N ALA A 43 1.60 13.88 -1.44
CA ALA A 43 2.22 12.62 -1.81
C ALA A 43 3.69 12.59 -1.42
N VAL A 44 4.46 13.64 -1.71
CA VAL A 44 5.88 13.72 -1.34
C VAL A 44 6.06 13.74 0.18
N LEU A 45 5.31 14.59 0.89
CA LEU A 45 5.36 14.69 2.35
C LEU A 45 5.01 13.37 3.04
N SER A 46 4.12 12.59 2.43
CA SER A 46 3.74 11.26 2.94
C SER A 46 4.93 10.32 3.08
N TYR A 47 5.98 10.46 2.28
CA TYR A 47 7.14 9.56 2.33
C TYR A 47 8.29 10.09 3.20
N ILE A 48 8.13 11.25 3.83
CA ILE A 48 9.11 11.80 4.75
C ILE A 48 8.73 11.38 6.18
N PRO A 49 9.64 10.76 6.96
CA PRO A 49 9.35 10.33 8.33
C PRO A 49 8.83 11.48 9.19
N PHE A 50 7.89 11.20 10.09
CA PHE A 50 7.11 12.17 10.88
C PHE A 50 6.20 13.12 10.08
N LEU A 51 6.67 13.64 8.94
CA LEU A 51 5.90 14.54 8.07
C LEU A 51 4.74 13.79 7.40
N CYS A 52 4.80 12.46 7.26
CA CYS A 52 3.70 11.64 6.76
C CYS A 52 2.38 11.82 7.54
N LEU A 53 2.46 12.26 8.81
CA LEU A 53 1.29 12.53 9.64
C LEU A 53 0.54 13.80 9.22
N VAL A 54 1.22 14.76 8.58
CA VAL A 54 0.65 16.03 8.14
C VAL A 54 -0.44 15.81 7.07
N PRO A 55 -0.16 15.22 5.88
CA PRO A 55 -1.19 14.96 4.88
C PRO A 55 -2.21 13.93 5.40
N LEU A 56 -1.81 12.98 6.26
CA LEU A 56 -2.72 12.00 6.86
C LEU A 56 -3.82 12.64 7.72
N LEU A 57 -3.48 13.70 8.47
CA LEU A 57 -4.41 14.38 9.37
C LEU A 57 -5.14 15.54 8.70
N GLN A 58 -4.47 16.27 7.80
CA GLN A 58 -4.96 17.54 7.25
C GLN A 58 -5.60 17.44 5.86
N MET A 59 -5.28 16.41 5.06
CA MET A 59 -5.75 16.28 3.66
C MET A 59 -6.63 15.04 3.48
N ARG A 60 -7.67 14.95 4.32
CA ARG A 60 -8.56 13.78 4.41
C ARG A 60 -9.59 13.72 3.29
N ASP A 61 -9.81 14.84 2.62
CA ASP A 61 -10.68 15.07 1.48
C ASP A 61 -10.05 14.66 0.14
N ASN A 62 -8.72 14.60 0.06
CA ASN A 62 -8.02 14.21 -1.15
C ASN A 62 -7.64 12.71 -1.15
N GLU A 63 -8.19 11.95 -2.09
CA GLU A 63 -8.00 10.50 -2.19
C GLU A 63 -6.53 10.11 -2.48
N GLN A 64 -5.84 10.86 -3.35
CA GLN A 64 -4.43 10.61 -3.68
C GLN A 64 -3.52 10.89 -2.49
N ALA A 65 -3.73 12.01 -1.80
CA ALA A 65 -3.02 12.36 -0.58
C ALA A 65 -3.19 11.25 0.48
N ARG A 66 -4.42 10.76 0.66
CA ARG A 66 -4.73 9.69 1.61
C ARG A 66 -4.10 8.35 1.24
N PHE A 67 -4.03 8.02 -0.05
CA PHE A 67 -3.37 6.82 -0.55
C PHE A 67 -1.87 6.83 -0.19
N HIS A 68 -1.16 7.91 -0.53
CA HIS A 68 0.26 8.04 -0.23
C HIS A 68 0.53 8.16 1.27
N SER A 69 -0.31 8.88 2.01
CA SER A 69 -0.17 9.05 3.48
C SER A 69 -0.21 7.72 4.22
N ARG A 70 -1.07 6.78 3.78
CA ARG A 70 -1.16 5.45 4.40
C ARG A 70 0.07 4.59 4.11
N GLN A 71 0.63 4.66 2.90
CA GLN A 71 1.87 3.96 2.57
C GLN A 71 3.05 4.55 3.35
N GLY A 72 3.13 5.87 3.37
CA GLY A 72 4.06 6.65 4.17
C GLY A 72 4.08 6.26 5.64
N LEU A 73 2.90 6.15 6.25
CA LEU A 73 2.75 5.70 7.63
C LEU A 73 3.29 4.28 7.84
N ILE A 74 3.00 3.35 6.94
CA ILE A 74 3.52 1.97 7.04
C ILE A 74 5.05 1.97 6.97
N LEU A 75 5.64 2.74 6.05
CA LEU A 75 7.10 2.88 5.94
C LEU A 75 7.69 3.48 7.21
N PHE A 76 7.09 4.55 7.74
CA PHE A 76 7.52 5.16 8.99
C PHE A 76 7.48 4.19 10.18
N LEU A 77 6.45 3.34 10.27
CA LEU A 77 6.38 2.30 11.31
C LEU A 77 7.46 1.23 11.15
N ILE A 78 7.79 0.85 9.91
CA ILE A 78 8.88 -0.08 9.62
C ILE A 78 10.23 0.55 10.04
N GLU A 79 10.46 1.82 9.70
CA GLU A 79 11.66 2.55 10.11
C GLU A 79 11.76 2.65 11.64
N LEU A 80 10.65 2.95 12.32
CA LEU A 80 10.61 3.00 13.79
C LEU A 80 10.99 1.65 14.40
N LEU A 81 10.42 0.55 13.87
CA LEU A 81 10.79 -0.81 14.28
C LEU A 81 12.28 -1.08 14.02
N ALA A 82 12.80 -0.73 12.84
CA ALA A 82 14.19 -0.93 12.49
C ALA A 82 15.13 -0.17 13.45
N VAL A 83 14.79 1.08 13.81
CA VAL A 83 15.53 1.87 14.80
C VAL A 83 15.50 1.21 16.17
N LEU A 84 14.35 0.66 16.62
CA LEU A 84 14.27 -0.09 17.88
C LEU A 84 15.22 -1.30 17.89
N PHE A 85 15.34 -2.00 16.76
CA PHE A 85 16.32 -3.09 16.60
C PHE A 85 17.77 -2.62 16.46
N LEU A 86 18.03 -1.33 16.24
CA LEU A 86 19.36 -0.75 16.20
C LEU A 86 19.85 -0.29 17.58
N ILE A 87 18.95 -0.16 18.56
CA ILE A 87 19.30 0.27 19.93
C ILE A 87 20.32 -0.72 20.52
N PRO A 88 21.55 -0.27 20.82
CA PRO A 88 22.55 -1.10 21.46
C PRO A 88 22.03 -1.62 22.80
N GLY A 89 22.22 -2.92 23.06
CA GLY A 89 21.70 -3.59 24.25
C GLY A 89 20.34 -4.25 24.05
N LEU A 90 19.34 -3.56 23.47
CA LEU A 90 18.03 -4.16 23.21
C LEU A 90 18.12 -5.27 22.16
N SER A 91 18.77 -4.97 21.03
CA SER A 91 19.00 -5.94 19.96
C SER A 91 19.82 -7.14 20.45
N GLY A 92 20.90 -6.88 21.18
CA GLY A 92 21.75 -7.91 21.77
C GLY A 92 20.99 -8.80 22.76
N MET A 93 20.11 -8.24 23.58
CA MET A 93 19.26 -9.01 24.50
C MET A 93 18.31 -9.92 23.74
N ILE A 94 17.61 -9.41 22.72
CA ILE A 94 16.67 -10.19 21.90
C ILE A 94 17.39 -11.36 21.24
N TRP A 95 18.51 -11.12 20.56
CA TRP A 95 19.28 -12.17 19.88
C TRP A 95 19.83 -13.21 20.85
N LYS A 96 20.35 -12.80 22.01
CA LYS A 96 20.81 -13.72 23.05
C LYS A 96 19.67 -14.60 23.56
N THR A 97 18.50 -14.04 23.84
CA THR A 97 17.34 -14.80 24.29
C THR A 97 16.89 -15.83 23.24
N ILE A 98 16.81 -15.43 21.98
CA ILE A 98 16.47 -16.35 20.87
C ILE A 98 17.49 -17.49 20.79
N LEU A 99 18.80 -17.19 20.87
CA LEU A 99 19.85 -18.21 20.83
C LEU A 99 19.78 -19.19 22.01
N ILE A 100 19.55 -18.69 23.23
CA ILE A 100 19.41 -19.55 24.42
C ILE A 100 18.21 -20.48 24.28
N LEU A 101 17.07 -19.95 23.83
CA LEU A 101 15.87 -20.76 23.60
C LEU A 101 16.10 -21.81 22.53
N ALA A 102 16.70 -21.44 21.39
CA ALA A 102 17.01 -22.34 20.29
C ALA A 102 17.98 -23.45 20.71
N LEU A 103 19.01 -23.10 21.49
CA LEU A 103 19.94 -24.08 22.05
C LEU A 103 19.24 -25.04 23.01
N GLY A 104 18.36 -24.51 23.88
CA GLY A 104 17.56 -25.32 24.79
C GLY A 104 16.65 -26.31 24.08
N THR A 105 15.92 -25.87 23.05
CA THR A 105 15.07 -26.77 22.24
C THR A 105 15.90 -27.77 21.43
N SER A 106 17.09 -27.39 20.95
CA SER A 106 18.02 -28.31 20.29
C SER A 106 18.48 -29.43 21.24
N VAL A 107 18.92 -29.08 22.45
CA VAL A 107 19.31 -30.05 23.48
C VAL A 107 18.14 -30.97 23.84
N ALA A 108 16.94 -30.43 24.03
CA ALA A 108 15.74 -31.23 24.30
C ALA A 108 15.44 -32.20 23.14
N GLY A 109 15.55 -31.72 21.89
CA GLY A 109 15.40 -32.55 20.69
C GLY A 109 16.41 -33.70 20.64
N ILE A 110 17.69 -33.44 20.97
CA ILE A 110 18.72 -34.48 21.05
C ILE A 110 18.38 -35.52 22.13
N ILE A 111 17.97 -35.09 23.32
CA ILE A 111 17.60 -36.00 24.42
C ILE A 111 16.45 -36.91 23.99
N PHE A 112 15.39 -36.36 23.39
CA PHE A 112 14.26 -37.16 22.91
C PHE A 112 14.64 -38.07 21.74
N GLY A 113 15.50 -37.60 20.83
CA GLY A 113 16.03 -38.39 19.72
C GLY A 113 16.82 -39.60 20.18
N ILE A 114 17.70 -39.44 21.18
CA ILE A 114 18.46 -40.56 21.78
C ILE A 114 17.53 -41.55 22.47
N GLN A 115 16.42 -41.07 23.07
CA GLN A 115 15.40 -41.93 23.67
C GLN A 115 14.49 -42.63 22.64
N GLY A 116 14.67 -42.38 21.34
CA GLY A 116 13.81 -42.90 20.28
C GLY A 116 12.39 -42.34 20.31
N LYS A 117 12.15 -41.22 21.02
CA LYS A 117 10.84 -40.60 21.15
C LYS A 117 10.64 -39.56 20.06
N MET A 118 9.54 -39.68 19.32
CA MET A 118 9.09 -38.65 18.38
C MET A 118 8.39 -37.51 19.14
N TYR A 119 9.19 -36.68 19.81
CA TYR A 119 8.67 -35.52 20.53
C TYR A 119 8.45 -34.34 19.60
N ARG A 120 7.24 -33.79 19.57
CA ARG A 120 6.93 -32.56 18.84
C ARG A 120 7.39 -31.35 19.64
N LEU A 121 8.41 -30.65 19.13
CA LEU A 121 8.84 -29.39 19.70
C LEU A 121 7.79 -28.32 19.38
N PRO A 122 7.28 -27.58 20.39
CA PRO A 122 6.27 -26.56 20.17
C PRO A 122 6.80 -25.48 19.22
N ILE A 123 5.93 -24.97 18.35
CA ILE A 123 6.23 -23.96 17.30
C ILE A 123 7.12 -24.54 16.18
N ILE A 124 8.24 -25.19 16.51
CA ILE A 124 9.20 -25.72 15.54
C ILE A 124 8.58 -26.85 14.71
N SER A 125 7.85 -27.78 15.33
CA SER A 125 7.22 -28.88 14.60
C SER A 125 6.16 -28.38 13.62
N ASP A 126 5.35 -27.38 14.00
CA ASP A 126 4.30 -26.83 13.13
C ASP A 126 4.88 -26.08 11.93
N ILE A 127 6.00 -25.37 12.12
CA ILE A 127 6.74 -24.73 11.03
C ILE A 127 7.35 -25.80 10.12
N ALA A 128 8.01 -26.80 10.70
CA ALA A 128 8.66 -27.87 9.94
C ALA A 128 7.67 -28.66 9.07
N GLU A 129 6.46 -28.94 9.55
CA GLU A 129 5.43 -29.64 8.78
C GLU A 129 4.87 -28.83 7.60
N LYS A 130 4.91 -27.50 7.68
CA LYS A 130 4.50 -26.62 6.58
C LYS A 130 5.59 -26.47 5.53
N MET A 131 6.84 -26.78 5.87
CA MET A 131 7.92 -26.81 4.89
C MET A 131 7.79 -28.06 4.02
N LYS A 132 7.46 -27.87 2.74
CA LYS A 132 7.62 -28.92 1.73
C LYS A 132 9.10 -29.03 1.40
N LEU A 133 9.80 -29.96 2.05
CA LEU A 133 11.14 -30.41 1.68
C LEU A 133 11.04 -31.62 0.75
#